data_AF-A0A3P6RTH0-F1
#
_entry.id   AF-A0A3P6RTH0-F1
#
_cell.length_a   1.000
_cell.length_b   1.000
_cell.length_c   1.000
_cell.angle_alpha   90.00
_cell.angle_beta   90.00
_cell.angle_gamma   90.00
#
_symmetry.space_group_name_H-M   'P 1'
#
loop_
_entity.id
_entity.type
_entity.pdbx_description
1 polymer ?
#
loop_
_entity_poly.entity_id
_entity_poly.type
_entity_poly.pdbx_seq_one_letter_code
_entity_poly.pdbx_strand_id
1 'polypeptide(L)'
;MRGRVRPNGQDYLADIRRCRRLIMIACGTSYHSAIACRQILEELSELPVVLELASDFLDRKTPIFRDDVCIFISQSGETADTLNALRYCKPRGALLIGITNAVGSSICRETHCGVHINAGPEIGVASTKAYTSQILSLLMFALVLSDDRISMMNRRREIIQDLNRLPGKAHSYVAAVNVKPIIELIREVLQLDEQVLAIAEEIYKEKSLLIMGRGFNFATCLE
;
A
#
# COMPACT_ATOMS: atom_id res chain seq x y z
N MET A 1 0.66 -14.71 6.90
CA MET A 1 0.76 -13.25 7.16
C MET A 1 0.78 -13.00 8.65
N ARG A 2 1.95 -12.72 9.25
CA ARG A 2 2.11 -12.39 10.68
C ARG A 2 1.69 -10.95 11.05
N GLY A 3 0.95 -10.25 10.18
CA GLY A 3 0.55 -8.84 10.35
C GLY A 3 -0.96 -8.57 10.25
N ARG A 4 -1.82 -9.59 10.31
CA ARG A 4 -3.28 -9.36 10.34
C ARG A 4 -3.66 -8.81 11.71
N VAL A 5 -4.12 -7.56 11.76
CA VAL A 5 -4.90 -7.09 12.91
C VAL A 5 -6.34 -7.47 12.63
N ARG A 6 -6.86 -8.44 13.37
CA ARG A 6 -8.27 -8.79 13.39
C ARG A 6 -8.82 -8.34 14.73
N PRO A 7 -9.31 -7.10 14.88
CA PRO A 7 -9.86 -6.63 16.16
C PRO A 7 -10.90 -7.60 16.75
N ASN A 8 -11.64 -8.30 15.88
CA ASN A 8 -12.71 -9.23 16.25
C ASN A 8 -12.43 -10.71 15.87
N GLY A 9 -11.21 -11.07 15.43
CA GLY A 9 -10.86 -12.44 15.02
C GLY A 9 -11.50 -12.96 13.71
N GLN A 10 -12.51 -12.28 13.16
CA GLN A 10 -13.24 -12.66 11.94
C GLN A 10 -12.37 -12.60 10.67
N ASP A 11 -12.65 -13.49 9.72
CA ASP A 11 -12.03 -13.49 8.39
C ASP A 11 -12.97 -12.83 7.37
N TYR A 12 -12.59 -11.64 6.91
CA TYR A 12 -13.37 -10.85 5.96
C TYR A 12 -12.98 -11.09 4.50
N LEU A 13 -12.09 -12.04 4.20
CA LEU A 13 -11.60 -12.24 2.82
C LEU A 13 -12.74 -12.53 1.83
N ALA A 14 -13.70 -13.36 2.23
CA ALA A 14 -14.87 -13.67 1.40
C ALA A 14 -15.77 -12.44 1.18
N ASP A 15 -15.88 -11.54 2.16
CA ASP A 15 -16.63 -10.29 2.03
C ASP A 15 -15.93 -9.32 1.07
N ILE A 16 -14.60 -9.19 1.20
CA ILE A 16 -13.79 -8.34 0.33
C ILE A 16 -13.87 -8.82 -1.12
N ARG A 17 -13.81 -10.12 -1.37
CA ARG A 17 -13.92 -10.67 -2.75
C ARG A 17 -15.30 -10.47 -3.38
N ARG A 18 -16.34 -10.26 -2.58
CA ARG A 18 -17.71 -9.99 -3.06
C ARG A 18 -18.02 -8.51 -3.24
N CYS A 19 -17.11 -7.62 -2.81
CA CYS A 19 -17.30 -6.19 -2.98
C CYS A 19 -17.25 -5.80 -4.46
N ARG A 20 -17.85 -4.64 -4.79
CA ARG A 20 -17.89 -4.15 -6.17
C ARG A 20 -16.88 -3.04 -6.45
N ARG A 21 -16.23 -2.50 -5.42
CA ARG A 21 -15.33 -1.36 -5.53
C ARG A 21 -14.41 -1.27 -4.31
N LEU A 22 -13.15 -0.98 -4.57
CA LEU A 22 -12.16 -0.63 -3.56
C LEU A 22 -12.00 0.90 -3.54
N ILE A 23 -11.98 1.50 -2.35
CA ILE A 23 -11.76 2.93 -2.16
C ILE A 23 -10.58 3.10 -1.19
N MET A 24 -9.46 3.64 -1.65
CA MET A 24 -8.29 3.89 -0.84
C MET A 24 -8.27 5.36 -0.40
N ILE A 25 -8.27 5.58 0.91
CA ILE A 25 -8.43 6.91 1.52
C ILE A 25 -7.23 7.19 2.42
N ALA A 26 -6.52 8.28 2.14
CA ALA A 26 -5.30 8.64 2.86
C ALA A 26 -4.94 10.13 2.68
N CYS A 27 -3.84 10.56 3.31
CA CYS A 27 -3.24 11.88 3.15
C CYS A 27 -1.74 11.79 2.83
N GLY A 28 -1.20 12.78 2.12
CA GLY A 28 0.24 12.93 1.85
C GLY A 28 0.89 11.68 1.27
N THR A 29 2.07 11.30 1.79
CA THR A 29 2.79 10.09 1.38
C THR A 29 1.96 8.79 1.44
N SER A 30 1.02 8.68 2.39
CA SER A 30 0.13 7.51 2.46
C SER A 30 -0.90 7.49 1.33
N TYR A 31 -1.23 8.65 0.76
CA TYR A 31 -2.02 8.74 -0.47
C TYR A 31 -1.16 8.39 -1.69
N HIS A 32 0.11 8.80 -1.72
CA HIS A 32 1.03 8.42 -2.80
C HIS A 32 1.26 6.90 -2.87
N SER A 33 1.32 6.20 -1.73
CA SER A 33 1.42 4.72 -1.73
C SER A 33 0.16 4.07 -2.32
N ALA A 34 -1.01 4.68 -2.12
CA ALA A 34 -2.26 4.27 -2.77
C ALA A 34 -2.18 4.46 -4.30
N ILE A 35 -1.63 5.59 -4.78
CA ILE A 35 -1.39 5.83 -6.22
C ILE A 35 -0.46 4.77 -6.79
N ALA A 36 0.67 4.51 -6.12
CA ALA A 36 1.67 3.53 -6.55
C ALA A 36 1.08 2.12 -6.72
N CYS A 37 0.12 1.75 -5.87
CA CYS A 37 -0.49 0.42 -5.88
C CYS A 37 -1.80 0.32 -6.69
N ARG A 38 -2.35 1.43 -7.19
CA ARG A 38 -3.64 1.41 -7.90
C ARG A 38 -3.64 0.42 -9.07
N GLN A 39 -2.64 0.53 -9.94
CA GLN A 39 -2.57 -0.27 -11.17
C GLN A 39 -2.51 -1.78 -10.87
N ILE A 40 -1.68 -2.19 -9.90
CA ILE A 40 -1.55 -3.62 -9.55
C ILE A 40 -2.78 -4.15 -8.80
N LEU A 41 -3.46 -3.31 -8.02
CA LEU A 41 -4.72 -3.67 -7.41
C LEU A 41 -5.83 -3.83 -8.45
N GLU A 42 -5.94 -2.92 -9.42
CA GLU A 42 -6.88 -3.05 -10.55
C GLU A 42 -6.57 -4.32 -11.36
N GLU A 43 -5.30 -4.59 -11.68
CA GLU A 43 -4.85 -5.78 -12.42
C GLU A 43 -5.22 -7.08 -11.71
N LEU A 44 -4.90 -7.22 -10.42
CA LEU A 44 -5.07 -8.47 -9.70
C LEU A 44 -6.50 -8.68 -9.17
N SER A 45 -7.21 -7.60 -8.84
CA SER A 45 -8.58 -7.69 -8.31
C SER A 45 -9.66 -7.59 -9.39
N GLU A 46 -9.37 -7.01 -10.55
CA GLU A 46 -10.35 -6.64 -11.58
C GLU A 46 -11.52 -5.79 -11.04
N LEU A 47 -11.33 -5.12 -9.90
CA LEU A 47 -12.30 -4.22 -9.30
C LEU A 47 -11.93 -2.77 -9.63
N PRO A 48 -12.92 -1.87 -9.75
CA PRO A 48 -12.68 -0.44 -9.71
C PRO A 48 -11.93 -0.07 -8.43
N VAL A 49 -10.77 0.58 -8.57
CA VAL A 49 -9.99 1.12 -7.45
C VAL A 49 -10.04 2.64 -7.52
N VAL A 50 -10.73 3.23 -6.55
CA VAL A 50 -10.86 4.69 -6.41
C VAL A 50 -9.85 5.16 -5.37
N LEU A 51 -9.15 6.25 -5.67
CA LEU A 51 -8.22 6.90 -4.76
C LEU A 51 -8.82 8.22 -4.30
N GLU A 52 -8.75 8.49 -3.01
CA GLU A 52 -9.34 9.67 -2.42
C GLU A 52 -8.38 10.31 -1.42
N LEU A 53 -8.12 11.61 -1.60
CA LEU A 53 -7.50 12.43 -0.58
C LEU A 53 -8.53 12.66 0.53
N ALA A 54 -8.20 12.30 1.77
CA ALA A 54 -9.21 12.20 2.83
C ALA A 54 -9.95 13.51 3.13
N SER A 55 -9.29 14.66 3.01
CA SER A 55 -9.90 15.98 3.18
C SER A 55 -10.97 16.25 2.11
N ASP A 56 -10.60 16.16 0.83
CA ASP A 56 -11.51 16.40 -0.29
C ASP A 56 -12.65 15.37 -0.34
N PHE A 57 -12.37 14.12 0.06
CA PHE A 57 -13.40 13.07 0.23
C PHE A 57 -14.52 13.49 1.18
N LEU A 58 -14.16 14.12 2.31
CA LEU A 58 -15.11 14.60 3.31
C LEU A 58 -15.85 15.84 2.81
N ASP A 59 -15.13 16.79 2.20
CA ASP A 59 -15.70 18.03 1.67
C ASP A 59 -16.78 17.77 0.62
N ARG A 60 -16.53 16.81 -0.29
CA ARG A 60 -17.47 16.42 -1.34
C ARG A 60 -18.61 15.53 -0.85
N LYS A 61 -18.58 15.09 0.42
CA LYS A 61 -19.51 14.09 0.98
C LYS A 61 -19.66 12.88 0.06
N THR A 62 -18.53 12.28 -0.30
CA THR A 62 -18.46 11.23 -1.33
C THR A 62 -19.47 10.09 -1.06
N PRO A 63 -20.20 9.61 -2.08
CA PRO A 63 -21.13 8.48 -1.93
C PRO A 63 -20.42 7.15 -1.62
N ILE A 64 -20.91 6.47 -0.58
CA ILE A 64 -20.41 5.15 -0.13
C ILE A 64 -21.59 4.20 0.01
N PHE A 65 -21.39 2.98 -0.44
CA PHE A 65 -22.37 1.90 -0.46
C PHE A 65 -21.93 0.72 0.41
N ARG A 66 -22.86 -0.20 0.68
CA ARG A 66 -22.62 -1.36 1.56
C ARG A 66 -21.69 -2.41 0.94
N ASP A 67 -21.59 -2.43 -0.38
CA ASP A 67 -20.73 -3.30 -1.16
C ASP A 67 -19.39 -2.65 -1.54
N ASP A 68 -19.06 -1.50 -0.94
CA ASP A 68 -17.73 -0.90 -0.99
C ASP A 68 -16.81 -1.50 0.08
N VAL A 69 -15.53 -1.59 -0.26
CA VAL A 69 -14.44 -1.80 0.69
C VAL A 69 -13.60 -0.53 0.75
N CYS A 70 -13.59 0.12 1.92
CA CYS A 70 -12.80 1.31 2.18
C CYS A 70 -11.50 0.93 2.91
N ILE A 71 -10.36 1.29 2.33
CA ILE A 71 -9.02 1.02 2.85
C ILE A 71 -8.42 2.35 3.33
N PHE A 72 -8.17 2.46 4.63
CA PHE A 72 -7.62 3.64 5.28
C PHE A 72 -6.12 3.44 5.52
N ILE A 73 -5.28 4.26 4.87
CA ILE A 73 -3.83 4.13 4.93
C ILE A 73 -3.28 5.28 5.79
N SER A 74 -2.61 4.95 6.89
CA SER A 74 -2.01 5.95 7.78
C SER A 74 -0.88 5.32 8.60
N GLN A 75 0.32 5.89 8.51
CA GLN A 75 1.46 5.47 9.33
C GLN A 75 1.12 5.54 10.83
N SER A 76 0.61 6.67 11.30
CA SER A 76 0.30 6.91 12.71
C SER A 76 -0.99 6.23 13.15
N GLY A 77 -1.92 5.99 12.22
CA GLY A 77 -3.27 5.54 12.53
C GLY A 77 -4.12 6.60 13.25
N GLU A 78 -3.65 7.86 13.31
CA GLU A 78 -4.28 8.98 14.01
C GLU A 78 -4.48 10.22 13.12
N THR A 79 -4.13 10.16 11.82
CA THR A 79 -4.34 11.27 10.88
C THR A 79 -5.81 11.69 10.87
N ALA A 80 -6.09 12.93 11.28
CA ALA A 80 -7.45 13.39 11.59
C ALA A 80 -8.44 13.21 10.43
N ASP A 81 -8.08 13.67 9.22
CA ASP A 81 -8.96 13.54 8.06
C ASP A 81 -9.19 12.08 7.66
N THR A 82 -8.16 11.25 7.70
CA THR A 82 -8.29 9.80 7.42
C THR A 82 -9.19 9.11 8.46
N LEU A 83 -9.06 9.46 9.74
CA LEU A 83 -9.90 8.92 10.80
C LEU A 83 -11.36 9.42 10.69
N ASN A 84 -11.55 10.68 10.31
CA ASN A 84 -12.87 11.25 10.06
C ASN A 84 -13.53 10.60 8.84
N ALA A 85 -12.78 10.33 7.77
CA ALA A 85 -13.25 9.59 6.61
C ALA A 85 -13.66 8.15 6.98
N LEU A 86 -12.91 7.48 7.87
CA LEU A 86 -13.30 6.18 8.41
C LEU A 86 -14.65 6.25 9.12
N ARG A 87 -14.80 7.20 10.04
CA ARG A 87 -16.04 7.41 10.79
C ARG A 87 -17.20 7.83 9.88
N TYR A 88 -16.92 8.48 8.76
CA TYR A 88 -17.90 8.78 7.72
C TYR A 88 -18.37 7.53 6.97
N CYS A 89 -17.47 6.61 6.62
CA CYS A 89 -17.82 5.37 5.92
C CYS A 89 -18.57 4.36 6.80
N LYS A 90 -18.26 4.32 8.11
CA LYS A 90 -18.82 3.36 9.07
C LYS A 90 -20.35 3.27 9.12
N PRO A 91 -21.11 4.37 9.31
CA PRO A 91 -22.58 4.31 9.32
C PRO A 91 -23.19 3.99 7.96
N ARG A 92 -22.42 4.10 6.86
CA ARG A 92 -22.88 3.74 5.50
C ARG A 92 -22.76 2.24 5.20
N GLY A 93 -22.15 1.48 6.11
CA GLY A 93 -22.11 0.03 6.06
C GLY A 93 -21.07 -0.56 5.12
N ALA A 94 -20.11 0.24 4.65
CA ALA A 94 -18.95 -0.28 3.92
C ALA A 94 -18.07 -1.13 4.83
N LEU A 95 -17.40 -2.12 4.25
CA LEU A 95 -16.34 -2.84 4.94
C LEU A 95 -15.12 -1.93 5.06
N LEU A 96 -14.49 -1.90 6.24
CA LEU A 96 -13.43 -0.93 6.58
C LEU A 96 -12.14 -1.68 6.90
N ILE A 97 -11.07 -1.35 6.19
CA ILE A 97 -9.75 -1.97 6.35
C ILE A 97 -8.71 -0.91 6.74
N GLY A 98 -7.95 -1.16 7.80
CA GLY A 98 -6.87 -0.25 8.23
C GLY A 98 -5.50 -0.76 7.81
N ILE A 99 -4.70 0.06 7.13
CA ILE A 99 -3.28 -0.21 6.84
C ILE A 99 -2.46 0.77 7.68
N THR A 100 -1.91 0.30 8.81
CA THR A 100 -1.26 1.16 9.80
C THR A 100 0.08 0.63 10.28
N ASN A 101 0.92 1.50 10.86
CA ASN A 101 2.20 1.12 11.48
C ASN A 101 2.19 1.24 13.01
N ALA A 102 1.12 1.79 13.58
CA ALA A 102 0.94 1.91 15.02
C ALA A 102 -0.12 0.91 15.50
N VAL A 103 0.32 -0.09 16.26
CA VAL A 103 -0.56 -1.06 16.92
C VAL A 103 -1.50 -0.33 17.87
N GLY A 104 -2.78 -0.67 17.82
CA GLY A 104 -3.78 -0.13 18.73
C GLY A 104 -4.14 1.34 18.50
N SER A 105 -3.71 1.97 17.40
CA SER A 105 -4.17 3.30 16.98
C SER A 105 -5.68 3.38 16.71
N SER A 106 -6.25 4.58 16.64
CA SER A 106 -7.68 4.79 16.43
C SER A 106 -8.19 4.14 15.13
N ILE A 107 -7.50 4.33 14.00
CA ILE A 107 -7.85 3.64 12.74
C ILE A 107 -7.77 2.12 12.90
N CYS A 108 -6.72 1.62 13.55
CA CYS A 108 -6.52 0.19 13.79
C CYS A 108 -7.66 -0.43 14.63
N ARG A 109 -8.15 0.28 15.64
CA ARG A 109 -9.24 -0.17 16.52
C ARG A 109 -10.62 -0.03 15.89
N GLU A 110 -10.85 1.01 15.09
CA GLU A 110 -12.19 1.34 14.58
C GLU A 110 -12.55 0.65 13.26
N THR A 111 -11.56 0.11 12.54
CA THR A 111 -11.73 -0.71 11.33
C THR A 111 -12.18 -2.14 11.66
N HIS A 112 -12.77 -2.84 10.68
CA HIS A 112 -13.23 -4.22 10.85
C HIS A 112 -12.07 -5.21 10.84
N CYS A 113 -11.07 -4.96 9.99
CA CYS A 113 -9.82 -5.68 9.92
C CYS A 113 -8.70 -4.75 9.43
N GLY A 114 -7.46 -5.22 9.49
CA GLY A 114 -6.34 -4.40 9.04
C GLY A 114 -5.04 -5.16 8.89
N VAL A 115 -4.06 -4.46 8.33
CA VAL A 115 -2.68 -4.91 8.19
C VAL A 115 -1.80 -3.95 8.98
N HIS A 116 -1.05 -4.51 9.92
CA HIS A 116 0.06 -3.80 10.53
C HIS A 116 1.29 -3.94 9.63
N ILE A 117 1.77 -2.83 9.06
CA ILE A 117 2.85 -2.85 8.07
C ILE A 117 4.21 -3.24 8.66
N ASN A 118 4.35 -3.14 10.00
CA ASN A 118 5.52 -3.61 10.75
C ASN A 118 6.86 -3.00 10.28
N ALA A 119 6.86 -1.71 9.91
CA ALA A 119 8.07 -0.97 9.56
C ALA A 119 8.89 -0.57 10.82
N GLY A 120 8.35 -0.79 12.01
CA GLY A 120 8.85 -0.27 13.28
C GLY A 120 8.63 1.25 13.41
N PRO A 121 8.94 1.86 14.57
CA PRO A 121 8.69 3.29 14.81
C PRO A 121 9.39 4.18 13.77
N GLU A 122 8.68 5.15 13.20
CA GLU A 122 9.22 6.15 12.29
C GLU A 122 9.26 7.49 13.04
N ILE A 123 10.46 8.00 13.30
CA ILE A 123 10.68 9.22 14.11
C ILE A 123 10.77 10.45 13.20
N GLY A 124 11.28 10.27 11.97
CA GLY A 124 11.36 11.33 10.98
C GLY A 124 9.97 11.84 10.60
N VAL A 125 9.87 13.15 10.36
CA VAL A 125 8.61 13.80 9.94
C VAL A 125 8.23 13.39 8.51
N ALA A 126 9.21 13.36 7.60
CA ALA A 126 9.03 12.84 6.25
C ALA A 126 9.01 11.31 6.29
N SER A 127 8.00 10.71 5.65
CA SER A 127 7.84 9.26 5.66
C SER A 127 8.76 8.61 4.63
N THR A 128 9.35 7.46 4.98
CA THR A 128 10.32 6.77 4.10
C THR A 128 10.05 5.27 4.09
N LYS A 129 10.36 4.60 5.20
CA LYS A 129 10.13 3.16 5.35
C LYS A 129 8.64 2.84 5.46
N ALA A 130 7.81 3.74 5.99
CA ALA A 130 6.38 3.49 6.04
C ALA A 130 5.76 3.54 4.63
N TYR A 131 6.18 4.46 3.75
CA TYR A 131 5.76 4.49 2.34
C TYR A 131 6.00 3.16 1.62
N THR A 132 7.26 2.70 1.62
CA THR A 132 7.64 1.44 0.96
C THR A 132 6.98 0.21 1.61
N SER A 133 6.81 0.20 2.93
CA SER A 133 6.11 -0.88 3.64
C SER A 133 4.60 -0.89 3.39
N GLN A 134 3.98 0.28 3.17
CA GLN A 134 2.58 0.39 2.73
C GLN A 134 2.40 -0.18 1.33
N ILE A 135 3.29 0.16 0.38
CA ILE A 135 3.28 -0.40 -0.98
C ILE A 135 3.36 -1.93 -0.92
N LEU A 136 4.30 -2.48 -0.15
CA LEU A 136 4.44 -3.92 0.01
C LEU A 136 3.18 -4.55 0.62
N SER A 137 2.59 -3.91 1.63
CA SER A 137 1.36 -4.40 2.28
C SER A 137 0.17 -4.41 1.32
N LEU A 138 0.01 -3.37 0.50
CA LEU A 138 -1.04 -3.28 -0.52
C LEU A 138 -0.82 -4.28 -1.66
N LEU A 139 0.42 -4.51 -2.08
CA LEU A 139 0.78 -5.55 -3.04
C LEU A 139 0.43 -6.95 -2.51
N MET A 140 0.79 -7.23 -1.26
CA MET A 140 0.44 -8.50 -0.61
C MET A 140 -1.08 -8.66 -0.45
N PHE A 141 -1.81 -7.57 -0.19
CA PHE A 141 -3.26 -7.56 -0.18
C PHE A 141 -3.84 -7.93 -1.56
N ALA A 142 -3.33 -7.33 -2.64
CA ALA A 142 -3.73 -7.67 -4.02
C ALA A 142 -3.46 -9.14 -4.38
N LEU A 143 -2.31 -9.69 -3.96
CA LEU A 143 -1.96 -11.10 -4.15
C LEU A 143 -2.90 -12.08 -3.41
N VAL A 144 -3.45 -11.68 -2.26
CA VAL A 144 -4.42 -12.48 -1.51
C VAL A 144 -5.81 -12.41 -2.15
N LEU A 145 -6.20 -11.24 -2.65
CA LEU A 145 -7.49 -11.07 -3.33
C LEU A 145 -7.59 -11.89 -4.62
N SER A 146 -6.48 -12.06 -5.33
CA SER A 146 -6.39 -12.78 -6.61
C SER A 146 -6.16 -14.30 -6.49
N ASP A 147 -6.08 -14.85 -5.27
CA ASP A 147 -5.61 -16.22 -5.04
C ASP A 147 -6.51 -17.33 -5.58
N ASP A 148 -7.82 -17.08 -5.70
CA ASP A 148 -8.78 -18.02 -6.24
C ASP A 148 -8.92 -17.94 -7.78
N ARG A 149 -8.17 -17.07 -8.46
CA ARG A 149 -8.22 -16.91 -9.91
C ARG A 149 -7.09 -17.67 -10.60
N ILE A 150 -7.46 -18.73 -11.32
CA ILE A 150 -6.52 -19.55 -12.11
C ILE A 150 -5.78 -18.70 -13.16
N SER A 151 -6.48 -17.75 -13.80
CA SER A 151 -5.88 -16.85 -14.81
C SER A 151 -4.75 -15.98 -14.25
N MET A 152 -4.81 -15.62 -12.96
CA MET A 152 -3.79 -14.79 -12.30
C MET A 152 -2.65 -15.61 -11.69
N MET A 153 -2.70 -16.95 -11.73
CA MET A 153 -1.74 -17.81 -11.05
C MET A 153 -0.29 -17.55 -11.49
N ASN A 154 -0.04 -17.39 -12.80
CA ASN A 154 1.30 -17.14 -13.32
C ASN A 154 1.82 -15.76 -12.90
N ARG A 155 0.98 -14.72 -13.01
CA ARG A 155 1.32 -13.36 -12.62
C ARG A 155 1.61 -13.22 -11.14
N ARG A 156 0.81 -13.88 -10.29
CA ARG A 156 1.05 -13.95 -8.84
C ARG A 156 2.36 -14.65 -8.52
N ARG A 157 2.67 -15.77 -9.19
CA ARG A 157 3.93 -16.50 -8.99
C ARG A 157 5.14 -15.63 -9.34
N GLU A 158 5.09 -14.91 -10.45
CA GLU A 158 6.13 -13.96 -10.86
C GLU A 158 6.38 -12.91 -9.76
N ILE A 159 5.34 -12.19 -9.35
CA ILE A 159 5.45 -11.17 -8.29
C ILE A 159 5.96 -11.78 -6.98
N ILE A 160 5.45 -12.94 -6.58
CA ILE A 160 5.91 -13.62 -5.37
C ILE A 160 7.38 -13.99 -5.49
N GLN A 161 7.83 -14.51 -6.64
CA GLN A 161 9.24 -14.86 -6.86
C GLN A 161 10.16 -13.65 -6.73
N ASP A 162 9.76 -12.50 -7.28
CA ASP A 162 10.50 -11.24 -7.18
C ASP A 162 10.58 -10.73 -5.73
N LEU A 163 9.53 -10.95 -4.94
CA LEU A 163 9.51 -10.63 -3.51
C LEU A 163 10.33 -11.60 -2.64
N ASN A 164 10.28 -12.91 -2.93
CA ASN A 164 10.63 -13.98 -1.97
C ASN A 164 11.99 -14.67 -2.14
N ARG A 165 12.95 -14.16 -2.91
CA ARG A 165 14.30 -14.74 -2.81
C ARG A 165 14.98 -14.33 -1.49
N LEU A 166 14.55 -14.97 -0.40
CA LEU A 166 15.25 -14.97 0.89
C LEU A 166 16.64 -15.59 0.67
N PRO A 167 17.72 -15.03 1.26
CA PRO A 167 19.01 -15.71 1.28
C PRO A 167 18.86 -16.98 2.12
N GLY A 168 18.82 -18.13 1.44
CA GLY A 168 18.85 -19.44 2.06
C GLY A 168 17.51 -19.95 2.57
N LYS A 169 16.68 -20.53 1.69
CA LYS A 169 15.98 -21.83 1.88
C LYS A 169 14.95 -22.06 0.77
N ALA A 170 15.15 -23.16 0.04
CA ALA A 170 14.14 -24.08 -0.50
C ALA A 170 13.16 -23.56 -1.58
N HIS A 171 12.79 -24.30 -2.63
CA HIS A 171 13.19 -25.56 -3.23
C HIS A 171 12.43 -25.59 -4.58
N SER A 172 13.09 -26.11 -5.62
CA SER A 172 12.51 -26.80 -6.79
C SER A 172 11.18 -26.27 -7.37
N TYR A 173 11.27 -25.53 -8.47
CA TYR A 173 10.52 -25.65 -9.74
C TYR A 173 10.55 -24.27 -10.41
N VAL A 174 10.98 -24.24 -11.67
CA VAL A 174 11.29 -23.05 -12.50
C VAL A 174 12.69 -22.48 -12.30
N ALA A 175 13.67 -23.20 -12.84
CA ALA A 175 14.92 -22.63 -13.32
C ALA A 175 14.64 -21.85 -14.63
N ALA A 176 14.83 -20.53 -14.64
CA ALA A 176 15.03 -19.75 -15.88
C ALA A 176 15.30 -18.25 -15.65
N VAL A 177 14.94 -17.66 -14.50
CA VAL A 177 15.04 -16.20 -14.35
C VAL A 177 16.02 -15.80 -13.25
N ASN A 178 17.12 -15.15 -13.65
CA ASN A 178 18.11 -14.52 -12.76
C ASN A 178 17.58 -13.18 -12.22
N VAL A 179 16.48 -13.19 -11.46
CA VAL A 179 15.99 -11.98 -10.77
C VAL A 179 16.60 -11.89 -9.38
N LYS A 180 17.17 -10.73 -9.03
CA LYS A 180 17.68 -10.45 -7.68
C LYS A 180 16.50 -10.22 -6.73
N PRO A 181 16.57 -10.64 -5.46
CA PRO A 181 15.53 -10.35 -4.48
C PRO A 181 15.37 -8.83 -4.27
N ILE A 182 14.15 -8.38 -3.99
CA ILE A 182 13.88 -6.95 -3.73
C ILE A 182 14.77 -6.34 -2.64
N ILE A 183 15.12 -7.11 -1.60
CA ILE A 183 16.01 -6.62 -0.54
C ILE A 183 17.44 -6.34 -1.02
N GLU A 184 17.95 -7.15 -1.96
CA GLU A 184 19.27 -6.92 -2.55
C GLU A 184 19.22 -5.74 -3.53
N LEU A 185 18.13 -5.61 -4.30
CA LEU A 185 17.93 -4.43 -5.17
C LEU A 185 17.88 -3.13 -4.35
N ILE A 186 17.18 -3.13 -3.21
CA ILE A 186 17.18 -1.97 -2.30
C ILE A 186 18.60 -1.69 -1.80
N ARG A 187 19.37 -2.71 -1.40
CA ARG A 187 20.76 -2.51 -0.96
C ARG A 187 21.65 -1.97 -2.07
N GLU A 188 21.49 -2.43 -3.30
CA GLU A 188 22.23 -1.93 -4.46
C GLU A 188 21.90 -0.47 -4.74
N VAL A 189 20.62 -0.08 -4.65
CA VAL A 189 20.23 1.33 -4.78
C VAL A 189 20.82 2.20 -3.66
N LEU A 190 20.85 1.69 -2.42
CA LEU A 190 21.47 2.39 -1.29
C LEU A 190 23.00 2.55 -1.43
N GLN A 191 23.67 1.74 -2.25
CA GLN A 191 25.09 1.93 -2.57
C GLN A 191 25.35 3.13 -3.50
N LEU A 192 24.30 3.73 -4.08
CA LEU A 192 24.40 4.90 -4.95
C LEU A 192 24.43 6.22 -4.17
N ASP A 193 24.52 6.19 -2.84
CA ASP A 193 24.48 7.37 -1.96
C ASP A 193 25.47 8.47 -2.37
N GLU A 194 26.72 8.10 -2.68
CA GLU A 194 27.74 9.06 -3.15
C GLU A 194 27.37 9.71 -4.48
N GLN A 195 26.72 8.98 -5.40
CA GLN A 195 26.27 9.52 -6.68
C GLN A 195 25.08 10.46 -6.50
N VAL A 196 24.15 10.11 -5.60
CA VAL A 196 23.02 10.96 -5.24
C VAL A 196 23.50 12.25 -4.57
N LEU A 197 24.52 12.18 -3.72
CA LEU A 197 25.15 13.35 -3.12
C LEU A 197 25.79 14.26 -4.18
N ALA A 198 26.51 13.71 -5.15
CA ALA A 198 27.08 14.50 -6.25
C ALA A 198 26.00 15.25 -7.04
N ILE A 199 24.87 14.60 -7.35
CA ILE A 199 23.73 15.26 -7.99
C ILE A 199 23.16 16.36 -7.09
N ALA A 200 23.03 16.11 -5.78
CA ALA A 200 22.54 17.10 -4.82
C ALA A 200 23.44 18.35 -4.78
N GLU A 201 24.77 18.18 -4.84
CA GLU A 201 25.75 19.27 -4.90
C GLU A 201 25.64 20.11 -6.18
N GLU A 202 25.16 19.52 -7.29
CA GLU A 202 24.89 20.25 -8.52
C GLU A 202 23.60 21.07 -8.43
N ILE A 203 22.55 20.54 -7.79
CA ILE A 203 21.20 21.12 -7.84
C ILE A 203 20.77 21.90 -6.59
N TYR A 204 21.54 21.91 -5.48
CA TYR A 204 21.09 22.52 -4.21
C TYR A 204 20.76 24.02 -4.28
N LYS A 205 21.27 24.73 -5.30
CA LYS A 205 20.98 26.16 -5.54
C LYS A 205 19.76 26.39 -6.40
N GLU A 206 19.26 25.36 -7.08
CA GLU A 206 18.11 25.48 -7.95
C GLU A 206 16.84 25.73 -7.13
N LYS A 207 16.01 26.64 -7.62
CA LYS A 207 14.75 27.01 -6.94
C LYS A 207 13.58 26.13 -7.33
N SER A 208 13.75 25.33 -8.37
CA SER A 208 12.68 24.51 -8.94
C SER A 208 13.28 23.28 -9.58
N LEU A 209 12.62 22.15 -9.36
CA LEU A 209 12.94 20.87 -9.97
C LEU A 209 11.65 20.29 -10.54
N LEU A 210 11.67 19.87 -11.80
CA LEU A 210 10.57 19.12 -12.40
C LEU A 210 10.94 17.64 -12.45
N ILE A 211 10.14 16.81 -11.80
CA ILE A 211 10.27 15.35 -11.80
C ILE A 211 9.15 14.80 -12.68
N MET A 212 9.50 14.01 -13.71
CA MET A 212 8.55 13.54 -14.72
C MET A 212 8.51 12.01 -14.77
N GLY A 213 7.31 11.45 -14.82
CA GLY A 213 7.07 10.01 -14.88
C GLY A 213 5.63 9.65 -15.23
N ARG A 214 5.41 8.40 -15.59
CA ARG A 214 4.10 7.84 -15.98
C ARG A 214 3.96 6.39 -15.55
N GLY A 215 2.73 5.87 -15.59
CA GLY A 215 2.44 4.50 -15.17
C GLY A 215 2.81 4.28 -13.71
N PHE A 216 3.51 3.18 -13.41
CA PHE A 216 3.98 2.86 -12.05
C PHE A 216 4.86 3.95 -11.43
N ASN A 217 5.60 4.73 -12.25
CA ASN A 217 6.47 5.79 -11.75
C ASN A 217 5.75 7.13 -11.53
N PHE A 218 4.45 7.22 -11.79
CA PHE A 218 3.71 8.46 -11.55
C PHE A 218 3.72 8.82 -10.05
N ALA A 219 3.50 7.84 -9.17
CA ALA A 219 3.59 8.06 -7.73
C ALA A 219 5.01 8.44 -7.28
N THR A 220 6.05 7.86 -7.90
CA THR A 220 7.46 8.18 -7.63
C THR A 220 7.82 9.64 -7.93
N CYS A 221 7.09 10.32 -8.82
CA CYS A 221 7.33 11.73 -9.10
C CYS A 221 6.56 12.67 -8.17
N LEU A 222 5.52 12.17 -7.50
CA LEU A 222 4.71 12.94 -6.55
C LEU A 222 5.25 12.84 -5.13
N GLU A 223 5.85 11.70 -4.78
CA GLU A 223 6.57 11.47 -3.52
C GLU A 223 7.99 12.05 -3.57
#